data_AF-A0A9X2M1E5-F1
#
_entry.id   AF-A0A9X2M1E5-F1
#
_cell.length_a   1.000
_cell.length_b   1.000
_cell.length_c   1.000
_cell.angle_alpha   90.00
_cell.angle_beta   90.00
_cell.angle_gamma   90.00
#
_symmetry.space_group_name_H-M   'P 1'
#
loop_
_entity.id
_entity.type
_entity.pdbx_description
1 polymer ?
#
loop_
_entity_poly.entity_id
_entity_poly.type
_entity_poly.pdbx_seq_one_letter_code
_entity_poly.pdbx_strand_id
1 'polypeptide(L)'
;MPVNSCVPGPELVGHIVELARLEWTSGATAAAAERFGWVPDGSRTSSYATTTGHHVLPEWFGGPGDADTECMIPFCYYYEPDDFDAELQADGLSGNVDWLAGYYSGEPGWVFDREAGRSAFDGRWRAAVDAFGERLGEPETVVRDEKGDHPWNYAAWRCGGNAVVVGQCVDNGSYMTFEQALIWVGPQPSDEPFPTGEQFALRLEC
;
A
#
# COMPACT_ATOMS: atom_id res chain seq x y z
N MET A 1 9.45 12.96 11.85
CA MET A 1 9.67 12.17 10.63
C MET A 1 8.32 11.93 10.00
N PRO A 2 7.96 12.72 8.98
CA PRO A 2 6.58 12.87 8.57
C PRO A 2 5.94 11.55 8.12
N VAL A 3 4.64 11.44 8.39
CA VAL A 3 3.77 10.40 7.84
C VAL A 3 2.66 11.09 7.04
N ASN A 4 2.33 10.54 5.87
CA ASN A 4 1.07 10.84 5.19
C ASN A 4 0.25 9.55 5.12
N SER A 5 -0.97 9.53 5.66
CA SER A 5 -1.70 8.26 5.79
C SER A 5 -3.20 8.40 5.67
N CYS A 6 -3.82 7.36 5.14
CA CYS A 6 -5.26 7.12 5.14
C CYS A 6 -5.48 5.63 5.41
N VAL A 7 -5.71 5.24 6.68
CA VAL A 7 -5.93 3.82 7.01
C VAL A 7 -7.28 3.37 6.40
N PRO A 8 -7.35 2.21 5.72
CA PRO A 8 -8.59 1.76 5.08
C PRO A 8 -9.70 1.55 6.12
N GLY A 9 -10.83 2.19 5.88
CA GLY A 9 -12.04 1.98 6.68
C GLY A 9 -12.77 0.68 6.33
N PRO A 10 -13.83 0.31 7.10
CA PRO A 10 -14.55 -0.95 6.90
C PRO A 10 -15.16 -1.14 5.50
N GLU A 11 -15.57 -0.05 4.85
CA GLU A 11 -16.09 -0.09 3.47
C GLU A 11 -15.02 -0.57 2.49
N LEU A 12 -13.85 0.08 2.48
CA LEU A 12 -12.76 -0.28 1.58
C LEU A 12 -12.21 -1.68 1.89
N VAL A 13 -12.06 -2.03 3.18
CA VAL A 13 -11.69 -3.41 3.59
C VAL A 13 -12.68 -4.42 3.01
N GLY A 14 -13.98 -4.13 3.07
CA GLY A 14 -15.02 -4.96 2.46
C GLY A 14 -14.83 -5.15 0.96
N HIS A 15 -14.61 -4.06 0.21
CA HIS A 15 -14.37 -4.12 -1.24
C HIS A 15 -13.10 -4.91 -1.59
N ILE A 16 -12.00 -4.71 -0.84
CA ILE A 16 -10.74 -5.43 -1.04
C ILE A 16 -10.91 -6.92 -0.80
N VAL A 17 -11.63 -7.31 0.26
CA VAL A 17 -11.92 -8.73 0.54
C VAL A 17 -12.79 -9.35 -0.55
N GLU A 18 -13.76 -8.62 -1.08
CA GLU A 18 -14.57 -9.09 -2.20
C GLU A 18 -13.72 -9.27 -3.45
N LEU A 19 -12.87 -8.30 -3.79
CA LEU A 19 -11.90 -8.37 -4.88
C LEU A 19 -10.98 -9.59 -4.73
N ALA A 20 -10.39 -9.79 -3.55
CA ALA A 20 -9.50 -10.91 -3.28
C ALA A 20 -10.17 -12.28 -3.42
N ARG A 21 -11.50 -12.37 -3.36
CA ARG A 21 -12.25 -13.63 -3.54
C ARG A 21 -12.65 -13.89 -5.00
N LEU A 22 -12.45 -12.93 -5.90
CA LEU A 22 -12.70 -13.12 -7.33
C LEU A 22 -11.60 -13.98 -7.94
N GLU A 23 -11.91 -14.65 -9.06
CA GLU A 23 -10.87 -15.25 -9.87
C GLU A 23 -10.03 -14.14 -10.51
N TRP A 24 -8.71 -14.16 -10.31
CA TRP A 24 -7.85 -13.12 -10.85
C TRP A 24 -7.57 -13.39 -12.32
N THR A 25 -8.32 -12.71 -13.18
CA THR A 25 -8.17 -12.70 -14.63
C THR A 25 -7.86 -11.29 -15.10
N SER A 26 -7.25 -11.13 -16.27
CA SER A 26 -7.05 -9.80 -16.88
C SER A 26 -8.38 -9.02 -16.90
N GLY A 27 -8.39 -7.82 -16.31
CA GLY A 27 -9.56 -6.96 -16.14
C GLY A 27 -10.32 -7.13 -14.82
N ALA A 28 -9.88 -7.99 -13.90
CA ALA A 28 -10.47 -8.15 -12.57
C ALA A 28 -10.54 -6.83 -11.77
N THR A 29 -9.49 -6.03 -11.77
CA THR A 29 -9.45 -4.73 -11.09
C THR A 29 -10.40 -3.74 -11.76
N ALA A 30 -10.49 -3.74 -13.08
CA ALA A 30 -11.45 -2.89 -13.81
C ALA A 30 -12.91 -3.26 -13.51
N ALA A 31 -13.23 -4.56 -13.48
CA ALA A 31 -14.55 -5.05 -13.11
C ALA A 31 -14.92 -4.71 -11.65
N ALA A 32 -13.94 -4.80 -10.74
CA ALA A 32 -14.11 -4.36 -9.37
C ALA A 32 -14.32 -2.85 -9.27
N ALA A 33 -13.58 -2.06 -10.03
CA ALA A 33 -13.75 -0.61 -10.09
C ALA A 33 -15.17 -0.24 -10.54
N GLU A 34 -15.69 -0.86 -11.60
CA GLU A 34 -17.08 -0.65 -12.05
C GLU A 34 -18.08 -1.03 -10.95
N ARG A 35 -17.89 -2.19 -10.31
CA ARG A 35 -18.78 -2.69 -9.26
C ARG A 35 -18.79 -1.81 -8.01
N PHE A 36 -17.64 -1.31 -7.58
CA PHE A 36 -17.47 -0.54 -6.34
C PHE A 36 -17.52 0.97 -6.56
N GLY A 37 -17.72 1.42 -7.80
CA GLY A 37 -17.78 2.85 -8.14
C GLY A 37 -16.43 3.56 -8.04
N TRP A 38 -15.32 2.83 -8.21
CA TRP A 38 -13.99 3.45 -8.32
C TRP A 38 -13.82 4.07 -9.70
N VAL A 39 -13.11 5.19 -9.75
CA VAL A 39 -12.94 5.98 -10.98
C VAL A 39 -11.48 5.98 -11.41
N PRO A 40 -11.16 6.05 -12.71
CA PRO A 40 -9.78 6.25 -13.13
C PRO A 40 -9.17 7.48 -12.44
N ASP A 41 -8.02 7.32 -11.79
CA ASP A 41 -7.38 8.41 -11.03
C ASP A 41 -6.57 9.38 -11.91
N GLY A 42 -6.34 9.00 -13.18
CA GLY A 42 -5.54 9.76 -14.13
C GLY A 42 -4.04 9.78 -13.85
N SER A 43 -3.56 9.07 -12.82
CA SER A 43 -2.14 8.97 -12.48
C SER A 43 -1.41 7.97 -13.37
N ARG A 44 -2.10 6.89 -13.78
CA ARG A 44 -1.62 5.85 -14.70
C ARG A 44 -2.77 5.34 -15.58
N THR A 45 -2.43 4.63 -16.65
CA THR A 45 -3.41 4.11 -17.62
C THR A 45 -4.43 3.15 -17.00
N SER A 46 -4.06 2.43 -15.94
CA SER A 46 -4.88 1.37 -15.34
C SER A 46 -5.16 1.57 -13.85
N SER A 47 -4.85 2.74 -13.27
CA SER A 47 -5.08 3.02 -11.84
C SER A 47 -6.44 3.62 -11.55
N TYR A 48 -6.96 3.35 -10.35
CA TYR A 48 -8.28 3.81 -9.91
C TYR A 48 -8.19 4.51 -8.56
N ALA A 49 -9.01 5.54 -8.36
CA ALA A 49 -9.29 6.14 -7.07
C ALA A 49 -10.57 5.52 -6.49
N THR A 50 -10.50 5.06 -5.25
CA THR A 50 -11.66 4.55 -4.52
C THR A 50 -12.55 5.71 -4.04
N THR A 51 -13.79 5.39 -3.66
CA THR A 51 -14.72 6.34 -3.04
C THR A 51 -14.22 6.89 -1.70
N THR A 52 -13.21 6.24 -1.10
CA THR A 52 -12.58 6.61 0.17
C THR A 52 -11.19 7.25 -0.03
N GLY A 53 -10.87 7.72 -1.23
CA GLY A 53 -9.65 8.48 -1.52
C GLY A 53 -8.37 7.65 -1.64
N HIS A 54 -8.46 6.32 -1.75
CA HIS A 54 -7.27 5.47 -1.91
C HIS A 54 -6.99 5.21 -3.39
N HIS A 55 -5.73 4.96 -3.73
CA HIS A 55 -5.34 4.58 -5.08
C HIS A 55 -5.17 3.07 -5.19
N VAL A 56 -5.80 2.46 -6.18
CA VAL A 56 -5.66 1.06 -6.55
C VAL A 56 -4.78 0.98 -7.78
N LEU A 57 -3.64 0.32 -7.61
CA LEU A 57 -2.58 0.19 -8.59
C LEU A 57 -2.50 -1.27 -9.04
N PRO A 58 -3.20 -1.68 -10.12
CA PRO A 58 -3.18 -3.07 -10.59
C PRO A 58 -1.81 -3.56 -11.07
N GLU A 59 -0.82 -2.68 -11.22
CA GLU A 59 0.54 -3.06 -11.60
C GLU A 59 1.60 -2.12 -10.99
N TRP A 60 2.83 -2.63 -10.87
CA TRP A 60 4.02 -1.87 -10.51
C TRP A 60 4.47 -0.92 -11.64
N PHE A 61 5.34 0.03 -11.31
CA PHE A 61 5.75 1.09 -12.23
C PHE A 61 6.57 0.55 -13.42
N GLY A 62 5.95 0.44 -14.60
CA GLY A 62 6.62 -0.03 -15.83
C GLY A 62 6.25 -1.45 -16.25
N GLY A 63 5.27 -2.08 -15.60
CA GLY A 63 4.64 -3.32 -16.05
C GLY A 63 3.92 -3.17 -17.40
N PRO A 64 3.73 -4.29 -18.14
CA PRO A 64 2.93 -4.28 -19.35
C PRO A 64 1.45 -4.07 -18.98
N GLY A 65 0.86 -2.94 -19.38
CA GLY A 65 -0.44 -2.45 -18.88
C GLY A 65 -1.69 -3.30 -19.14
N ASP A 66 -1.53 -4.56 -19.53
CA ASP A 66 -2.55 -5.60 -19.67
C ASP A 66 -2.45 -6.74 -18.62
N ALA A 67 -1.44 -6.71 -17.75
CA ALA A 67 -1.20 -7.69 -16.68
C ALA A 67 -1.91 -7.28 -15.38
N ASP A 68 -3.23 -7.19 -15.42
CA ASP A 68 -4.09 -7.13 -14.22
C ASP A 68 -4.08 -8.51 -13.52
N THR A 69 -2.93 -8.83 -12.92
CA THR A 69 -2.62 -10.09 -12.25
C THR A 69 -2.48 -9.94 -10.76
N GLU A 70 -2.45 -8.71 -10.25
CA GLU A 70 -2.43 -8.35 -8.84
C GLU A 70 -2.90 -6.88 -8.69
N CYS A 71 -2.95 -6.36 -7.48
CA CYS A 71 -3.04 -4.92 -7.25
C CYS A 71 -2.43 -4.51 -5.91
N MET A 72 -1.98 -3.26 -5.85
CA MET A 72 -1.44 -2.61 -4.66
C MET A 72 -2.27 -1.39 -4.28
N ILE A 73 -2.47 -1.19 -2.99
CA ILE A 73 -3.26 -0.09 -2.43
C ILE A 73 -2.47 0.52 -1.28
N PRO A 74 -1.62 1.53 -1.57
CA PRO A 74 -0.91 2.27 -0.54
C PRO A 74 -1.87 3.01 0.39
N PHE A 75 -1.55 3.04 1.67
CA PHE A 75 -2.38 3.69 2.69
C PHE A 75 -1.57 4.49 3.70
N CYS A 76 -0.24 4.41 3.66
CA CYS A 76 0.64 5.16 4.53
C CYS A 76 2.00 5.34 3.88
N TYR A 77 2.54 6.55 3.87
CA TYR A 77 3.88 6.90 3.43
C TYR A 77 4.66 7.49 4.59
N TYR A 78 5.94 7.18 4.66
CA TYR A 78 6.86 7.62 5.68
C TYR A 78 8.17 8.08 5.06
N TYR A 79 8.75 9.12 5.64
CA TYR A 79 10.02 9.67 5.19
C TYR A 79 10.88 10.08 6.38
N GLU A 80 12.15 9.73 6.32
CA GLU A 80 13.18 10.22 7.23
C GLU A 80 13.92 11.37 6.54
N PRO A 81 13.71 12.64 6.96
CA PRO A 81 14.41 13.77 6.37
C PRO A 81 15.91 13.65 6.61
N ASP A 82 16.70 13.98 5.61
CA ASP A 82 18.16 13.91 5.66
C ASP A 82 18.80 15.32 5.57
N ASP A 83 20.13 15.35 5.49
CA ASP A 83 20.88 16.61 5.36
C ASP A 83 20.49 17.39 4.08
N PHE A 84 20.04 16.70 3.03
CA PHE A 84 19.64 17.33 1.77
C PHE A 84 18.33 18.13 1.93
N ASP A 85 17.35 17.63 2.69
CA ASP A 85 16.16 18.43 3.01
C ASP A 85 16.50 19.68 3.83
N ALA A 86 17.45 19.58 4.76
CA ALA A 86 17.87 20.72 5.58
C ALA A 86 18.54 21.81 4.72
N GLU A 87 19.35 21.41 3.74
CA GLU A 87 19.95 22.32 2.75
C GLU A 87 18.89 22.99 1.89
N LEU A 88 17.92 22.23 1.34
CA LEU A 88 16.83 22.78 0.53
C LEU A 88 16.02 23.81 1.33
N GLN A 89 15.66 23.51 2.58
CA GLN A 89 14.92 24.43 3.43
C GLN A 89 15.69 25.72 3.73
N ALA A 90 17.01 25.63 3.94
CA ALA A 90 17.85 26.80 4.19
C ALA A 90 17.85 27.77 3.00
N ASP A 91 17.74 27.24 1.78
CA ASP A 91 17.63 28.01 0.53
C ASP A 91 16.18 28.38 0.16
N GLY A 92 15.20 28.04 1.00
CA GLY A 92 13.78 28.31 0.78
C GLY A 92 13.15 27.45 -0.33
N LEU A 93 13.73 26.29 -0.62
CA LEU A 93 13.25 25.32 -1.59
C LEU A 93 12.41 24.23 -0.91
N SER A 94 11.44 23.68 -1.65
CA SER A 94 10.63 22.55 -1.19
C SER A 94 11.41 21.24 -1.30
N GLY A 95 11.48 20.50 -0.20
CA GLY A 95 12.09 19.17 -0.12
C GLY A 95 11.07 18.03 -0.16
N ASN A 96 11.53 16.82 0.15
CA ASN A 96 10.71 15.61 0.14
C ASN A 96 9.61 15.64 1.20
N VAL A 97 9.85 16.34 2.32
CA VAL A 97 8.83 16.59 3.35
C VAL A 97 7.65 17.40 2.82
N ASP A 98 7.91 18.45 2.03
CA ASP A 98 6.86 19.29 1.46
C ASP A 98 6.14 18.58 0.30
N TRP A 99 6.89 17.80 -0.49
CA TRP A 99 6.30 16.92 -1.50
C TRP A 99 5.33 15.92 -0.86
N LEU A 100 5.75 15.24 0.21
CA LEU A 100 4.93 14.28 0.95
C LEU A 100 3.68 14.92 1.54
N ALA A 101 3.79 16.16 2.03
CA ALA A 101 2.66 16.94 2.53
C ALA A 101 1.66 17.29 1.41
N GLY A 102 2.15 17.56 0.21
CA GLY A 102 1.34 17.90 -0.96
C GLY A 102 0.68 16.70 -1.64
N TYR A 103 1.33 15.54 -1.62
CA TYR A 103 1.03 14.40 -2.51
C TYR A 103 -0.44 13.96 -2.52
N TYR A 104 -1.07 13.87 -1.34
CA TYR A 104 -2.50 13.53 -1.18
C TYR A 104 -3.31 14.61 -0.45
N SER A 105 -2.82 15.85 -0.44
CA SER A 105 -3.49 16.95 0.30
C SER A 105 -4.91 17.27 -0.17
N GLY A 106 -5.27 16.88 -1.40
CA GLY A 106 -6.62 17.03 -1.95
C GLY A 106 -7.52 15.81 -1.78
N GLU A 107 -6.98 14.67 -1.33
CA GLU A 107 -7.70 13.41 -1.29
C GLU A 107 -8.44 13.22 0.05
N PRO A 108 -9.71 12.77 0.03
CA PRO A 108 -10.46 12.53 1.26
C PRO A 108 -9.78 11.51 2.17
N GLY A 109 -9.65 11.84 3.45
CA GLY A 109 -9.16 10.92 4.49
C GLY A 109 -7.65 10.83 4.63
N TRP A 110 -6.86 11.37 3.68
CA TRP A 110 -5.42 11.48 3.82
C TRP A 110 -5.06 12.58 4.80
N VAL A 111 -4.18 12.25 5.76
CA VAL A 111 -3.71 13.15 6.80
C VAL A 111 -2.20 13.12 6.83
N PHE A 112 -1.61 14.29 6.62
CA PHE A 112 -0.19 14.54 6.82
C PHE A 112 0.08 14.94 8.28
N ASP A 113 0.99 14.22 8.93
CA ASP A 113 1.51 14.52 10.25
C ASP A 113 3.03 14.68 10.17
N ARG A 114 3.48 15.94 10.30
CA ARG A 114 4.90 16.31 10.21
C ARG A 114 5.75 15.71 11.33
N GLU A 115 5.15 15.58 12.50
CA GLU A 115 5.82 15.19 13.76
C GLU A 115 5.67 13.71 14.08
N ALA A 116 4.98 12.96 13.20
CA ALA A 116 4.94 11.51 13.26
C ALA A 116 6.38 10.92 13.24
N GLY A 117 6.47 9.61 13.46
CA GLY A 117 7.73 8.89 13.38
C GLY A 117 7.49 7.42 13.07
N ARG A 118 8.56 6.62 13.04
CA ARG A 118 8.48 5.19 12.76
C ARG A 118 7.41 4.44 13.57
N SER A 119 7.25 4.78 14.86
CA SER A 119 6.22 4.18 15.71
C SER A 119 4.79 4.45 15.21
N ALA A 120 4.55 5.64 14.65
CA ALA A 120 3.26 6.00 14.04
C ALA A 120 3.06 5.24 12.72
N PHE A 121 4.09 5.13 11.88
CA PHE A 121 4.07 4.33 10.65
C PHE A 121 3.73 2.86 10.92
N ASP A 122 4.45 2.22 11.85
CA ASP A 122 4.16 0.84 12.29
C ASP A 122 2.77 0.73 12.94
N GLY A 123 2.30 1.79 13.59
CA GLY A 123 0.95 1.90 14.14
C GLY A 123 -0.14 1.91 13.05
N ARG A 124 0.11 2.55 11.90
CA ARG A 124 -0.82 2.52 10.76
C ARG A 124 -0.88 1.13 10.13
N TRP A 125 0.25 0.43 10.03
CA TRP A 125 0.27 -0.97 9.61
C TRP A 125 -0.58 -1.84 10.55
N ARG A 126 -0.38 -1.74 11.87
CA ARG A 126 -1.20 -2.49 12.86
C ARG A 126 -2.69 -2.18 12.74
N ALA A 127 -3.05 -0.91 12.57
CA ALA A 127 -4.44 -0.51 12.42
C ALA A 127 -5.10 -1.12 11.17
N ALA A 128 -4.37 -1.21 10.05
CA ALA A 128 -4.86 -1.90 8.85
C ALA A 128 -4.99 -3.41 9.10
N VAL A 129 -4.02 -4.04 9.77
CA VAL A 129 -4.10 -5.46 10.15
C VAL A 129 -5.32 -5.75 11.02
N ASP A 130 -5.60 -4.92 12.02
CA ASP A 130 -6.77 -5.04 12.88
C ASP A 130 -8.07 -4.93 12.07
N ALA A 131 -8.15 -3.96 11.15
CA ALA A 131 -9.31 -3.76 10.28
C ALA A 131 -9.58 -4.96 9.36
N PHE A 132 -8.55 -5.57 8.77
CA PHE A 132 -8.70 -6.82 8.03
C PHE A 132 -9.03 -8.00 8.94
N GLY A 133 -8.46 -8.03 10.15
CA GLY A 133 -8.73 -9.03 11.17
C GLY A 133 -10.21 -9.09 11.59
N GLU A 134 -10.85 -7.93 11.76
CA GLU A 134 -12.29 -7.84 12.02
C GLU A 134 -13.14 -8.49 10.93
N ARG A 135 -12.66 -8.48 9.67
CA ARG A 135 -13.41 -8.98 8.50
C ARG A 135 -13.08 -10.42 8.12
N LEU A 136 -11.82 -10.82 8.24
CA LEU A 136 -11.25 -12.09 7.76
C LEU A 136 -10.89 -13.06 8.89
N GLY A 137 -10.85 -12.60 10.15
CA GLY A 137 -10.28 -13.35 11.28
C GLY A 137 -8.76 -13.19 11.37
N GLU A 138 -8.12 -14.01 12.19
CA GLU A 138 -6.66 -13.98 12.35
C GLU A 138 -5.93 -14.23 11.02
N PRO A 139 -4.82 -13.52 10.75
CA PRO A 139 -3.98 -13.80 9.59
C PRO A 139 -3.42 -15.23 9.64
N GLU A 140 -3.28 -15.86 8.48
CA GLU A 140 -2.66 -17.19 8.36
C GLU A 140 -1.16 -17.12 8.67
N THR A 141 -0.53 -15.98 8.37
CA THR A 141 0.85 -15.71 8.73
C THR A 141 1.07 -14.25 9.10
N VAL A 142 1.94 -14.04 10.09
CA VAL A 142 2.52 -12.74 10.44
C VAL A 142 4.02 -12.92 10.48
N VAL A 143 4.73 -12.28 9.56
CA VAL A 143 6.18 -12.41 9.41
C VAL A 143 6.83 -11.05 9.38
N ARG A 144 8.10 -11.04 9.75
CA ARG A 144 8.93 -9.86 9.76
C ARG A 144 10.18 -10.14 8.97
N ASP A 145 10.52 -9.26 8.05
CA ASP A 145 11.85 -9.24 7.46
C ASP A 145 12.76 -8.41 8.37
N GLU A 146 13.85 -9.03 8.84
CA GLU A 146 14.83 -8.38 9.72
C GLU A 146 16.07 -7.94 8.95
N LYS A 147 16.07 -8.04 7.62
CA LYS A 147 17.16 -7.55 6.77
C LYS A 147 17.07 -6.03 6.56
N GLY A 148 18.23 -5.39 6.41
CA GLY A 148 18.35 -3.94 6.21
C GLY A 148 18.39 -3.14 7.51
N ASP A 149 18.39 -1.81 7.38
CA ASP A 149 18.41 -0.89 8.53
C ASP A 149 17.06 -0.82 9.23
N HIS A 150 15.99 -1.22 8.53
CA HIS A 150 14.62 -1.13 8.98
C HIS A 150 13.84 -2.42 8.70
N PRO A 151 13.32 -3.09 9.75
CA PRO A 151 12.59 -4.33 9.57
C PRO A 151 11.15 -4.09 9.08
N TRP A 152 10.71 -4.92 8.13
CA TRP A 152 9.38 -4.83 7.51
C TRP A 152 8.43 -5.86 8.09
N ASN A 153 7.17 -5.45 8.33
CA ASN A 153 6.13 -6.33 8.88
C ASN A 153 5.10 -6.68 7.80
N TYR A 154 4.67 -7.94 7.79
CA TYR A 154 3.69 -8.48 6.85
C TYR A 154 2.66 -9.33 7.58
N ALA A 155 1.39 -9.13 7.29
CA ALA A 155 0.28 -10.00 7.70
C ALA A 155 -0.49 -10.43 6.46
N ALA A 156 -0.79 -11.72 6.34
CA ALA A 156 -1.42 -12.26 5.15
C ALA A 156 -2.61 -13.17 5.45
N TRP A 157 -3.64 -13.05 4.62
CA TRP A 157 -4.86 -13.85 4.65
C TRP A 157 -5.08 -14.49 3.30
N ARG A 158 -5.45 -15.76 3.32
CA ARG A 158 -5.85 -16.47 2.11
C ARG A 158 -7.33 -16.23 1.80
N CYS A 159 -7.61 -15.90 0.55
CA CYS A 159 -8.95 -15.64 0.03
C CYS A 159 -9.22 -16.55 -1.17
N GLY A 160 -9.33 -17.87 -0.92
CA GLY A 160 -9.44 -18.86 -2.00
C GLY A 160 -8.11 -19.09 -2.70
N GLY A 161 -8.05 -18.82 -4.01
CA GLY A 161 -6.82 -18.92 -4.81
C GLY A 161 -5.92 -17.67 -4.77
N ASN A 162 -6.32 -16.66 -4.02
CA ASN A 162 -5.59 -15.40 -3.87
C ASN A 162 -5.27 -15.13 -2.40
N ALA A 163 -4.57 -14.03 -2.15
CA ALA A 163 -4.34 -13.50 -0.82
C ALA A 163 -4.54 -11.99 -0.75
N VAL A 164 -4.82 -11.53 0.47
CA VAL A 164 -4.65 -10.14 0.89
C VAL A 164 -3.42 -10.11 1.79
N VAL A 165 -2.50 -9.20 1.52
CA VAL A 165 -1.29 -8.98 2.31
C VAL A 165 -1.24 -7.52 2.73
N VAL A 166 -1.16 -7.25 4.02
CA VAL A 166 -0.87 -5.91 4.55
C VAL A 166 0.61 -5.87 4.90
N GLY A 167 1.38 -5.07 4.17
CA GLY A 167 2.84 -5.06 4.22
C GLY A 167 3.43 -3.67 4.38
N GLN A 168 4.71 -3.64 4.74
CA GLN A 168 5.57 -2.46 4.68
C GLN A 168 6.71 -2.73 3.68
N CYS A 169 7.13 -1.71 2.94
CA CYS A 169 8.24 -1.79 2.00
C CYS A 169 8.79 -0.39 1.69
N VAL A 170 9.82 -0.34 0.85
CA VAL A 170 10.22 0.89 0.16
C VAL A 170 9.25 1.15 -1.00
N ASP A 171 8.87 2.40 -1.20
CA ASP A 171 8.13 2.84 -2.39
C ASP A 171 9.09 2.97 -3.57
N ASN A 172 9.00 2.11 -4.59
CA ASN A 172 9.80 2.30 -5.82
C ASN A 172 9.13 3.25 -6.83
N GLY A 173 8.24 4.12 -6.36
CA GLY A 173 7.94 5.39 -7.02
C GLY A 173 9.19 6.27 -7.25
N SER A 174 8.98 7.52 -7.67
CA SER A 174 10.06 8.43 -8.06
C SER A 174 11.17 8.52 -7.00
N TYR A 175 12.32 7.91 -7.30
CA TYR A 175 13.59 7.92 -6.55
C TYR A 175 13.71 7.03 -5.30
N MET A 176 12.82 6.04 -5.07
CA MET A 176 12.95 5.09 -3.95
C MET A 176 13.13 5.76 -2.57
N THR A 177 12.58 6.97 -2.44
CA THR A 177 12.91 7.87 -1.32
C THR A 177 12.01 7.65 -0.11
N PHE A 178 10.83 7.07 -0.31
CA PHE A 178 9.81 6.91 0.72
C PHE A 178 9.70 5.45 1.16
N GLU A 179 9.37 5.24 2.42
CA GLU A 179 8.82 3.97 2.89
C GLU A 179 7.29 4.03 2.78
N GLN A 180 6.65 2.89 2.59
CA GLN A 180 5.18 2.80 2.53
C GLN A 180 4.63 1.57 3.24
N ALA A 181 3.38 1.69 3.69
CA ALA A 181 2.54 0.56 4.05
C ALA A 181 1.41 0.48 3.04
N LEU A 182 1.20 -0.73 2.52
CA LEU A 182 0.26 -0.99 1.44
C LEU A 182 -0.48 -2.31 1.64
N ILE A 183 -1.59 -2.44 0.92
CA ILE A 183 -2.32 -3.69 0.78
C ILE A 183 -2.02 -4.24 -0.59
N TRP A 184 -1.53 -5.47 -0.65
CA TRP A 184 -1.36 -6.22 -1.88
C TRP A 184 -2.43 -7.28 -1.99
N VAL A 185 -2.98 -7.45 -3.19
CA VAL A 185 -3.94 -8.49 -3.51
C VAL A 185 -3.50 -9.19 -4.78
N GLY A 186 -3.50 -10.52 -4.76
CA GLY A 186 -3.18 -11.28 -5.97
C GLY A 186 -3.07 -12.79 -5.70
N PRO A 187 -2.63 -13.56 -6.71
CA PRO A 187 -2.57 -15.00 -6.64
C PRO A 187 -1.73 -15.54 -5.49
N GLN A 188 -2.31 -16.49 -4.76
CA GLN A 188 -1.66 -17.30 -3.73
C GLN A 188 -2.36 -18.68 -3.70
N PRO A 189 -1.90 -19.63 -4.54
CA PRO A 189 -2.50 -20.96 -4.65
C PRO A 189 -2.67 -21.64 -3.29
N SER A 190 -3.80 -22.34 -3.08
CA SER A 190 -4.19 -22.88 -1.78
C SER A 190 -3.23 -23.93 -1.21
N ASP A 191 -2.44 -24.56 -2.08
CA ASP A 191 -1.44 -25.57 -1.76
C ASP A 191 -0.03 -24.98 -1.58
N GLU A 192 0.15 -23.68 -1.86
CA GLU A 192 1.43 -23.00 -1.66
C GLU A 192 1.49 -22.29 -0.30
N PRO A 193 2.59 -22.50 0.46
CA PRO A 193 2.82 -21.76 1.69
C PRO A 193 2.97 -20.27 1.39
N PHE A 194 2.63 -19.43 2.36
CA PHE A 194 2.95 -18.01 2.26
C PHE A 194 4.46 -17.77 2.19
N PRO A 195 4.91 -16.73 1.46
CA PRO A 195 6.30 -16.30 1.42
C PRO A 195 6.92 -16.04 2.81
N THR A 196 8.24 -16.15 2.92
CA THR A 196 9.01 -15.64 4.07
C THR A 196 9.03 -14.10 4.05
N GLY A 197 9.50 -13.47 5.14
CA GLY A 197 9.64 -12.00 5.20
C GLY A 197 10.47 -11.42 4.04
N GLU A 198 11.64 -12.00 3.75
CA GLU A 198 12.49 -11.60 2.62
C GLU A 198 11.76 -11.75 1.27
N GLN A 199 11.00 -12.83 1.09
CA GLN A 199 10.26 -13.06 -0.14
C GLN A 199 9.08 -12.10 -0.29
N PHE A 200 8.43 -11.69 0.81
CA PHE A 200 7.45 -10.62 0.79
C PHE A 200 8.08 -9.27 0.45
N ALA A 201 9.25 -8.95 1.01
CA ALA A 201 9.97 -7.73 0.67
C ALA A 201 10.21 -7.63 -0.84
N LEU A 202 10.76 -8.69 -1.45
CA LEU A 202 10.97 -8.74 -2.90
C LEU A 202 9.68 -8.67 -3.72
N ARG A 203 8.55 -9.14 -3.18
CA ARG A 203 7.25 -9.10 -3.87
C ARG A 203 6.59 -7.72 -3.80
N LEU A 204 6.82 -6.98 -2.71
CA LEU A 204 6.15 -5.70 -2.43
C LEU A 204 7.03 -4.48 -2.72
N GLU A 205 8.34 -4.67 -2.85
CA GLU A 205 9.26 -3.71 -3.47
C GLU A 205 8.94 -3.64 -4.96
N CYS A 206 7.97 -2.81 -5.32
CA CYS A 206 7.47 -2.58 -6.67
C CYS A 206 7.85 -1.22 -7.21
#